data_AF-A0A453NYP0-F1
#
_entry.id   AF-A0A453NYP0-F1
#
_cell.length_a   1.000
_cell.length_b   1.000
_cell.length_c   1.000
_cell.angle_alpha   90.00
_cell.angle_beta   90.00
_cell.angle_gamma   90.00
#
_symmetry.space_group_name_H-M   'P 1'
#
loop_
_entity.id
_entity.type
_entity.pdbx_description
1 polymer ?
#
loop_
_entity_poly.entity_id
_entity_poly.type
_entity_poly.pdbx_seq_one_letter_code
_entity_poly.pdbx_strand_id
1 'polypeptide(L)' 'MTVMLIGNKCDLSHRRAVSYEEGEQFAKEHGLVFMEASAKTAQNVEEVMVYS' A
#
# COMPACT_ATOMS: atom_id res chain seq x y z
N MET A 1 -17.22 0.68 -8.05
CA MET A 1 -16.52 1.38 -6.95
C MET A 1 -15.28 0.57 -6.66
N THR A 2 -14.10 1.15 -6.88
CA THR A 2 -12.82 0.48 -6.67
C THR A 2 -12.31 0.83 -5.29
N VAL A 3 -11.91 -0.17 -4.49
CA VAL A 3 -11.37 0.05 -3.15
C VAL A 3 -9.89 -0.35 -3.17
N MET A 4 -9.04 0.53 -2.64
CA MET A 4 -7.60 0.34 -2.61
C MET A 4 -7.12 0.15 -1.16
N LEU A 5 -6.31 -0.87 -0.93
CA LEU A 5 -5.57 -1.11 0.30
C LEU A 5 -4.19 -0.46 0.20
N ILE A 6 -3.87 0.43 1.15
CA ILE A 6 -2.58 1.13 1.19
C ILE A 6 -1.73 0.63 2.35
N GLY A 7 -0.60 -0.01 2.02
CA GLY A 7 0.46 -0.31 2.98
C GLY A 7 1.30 0.94 3.27
N ASN A 8 0.87 1.76 4.22
CA ASN A 8 1.57 3.02 4.53
C ASN A 8 2.82 2.79 5.42
N LYS A 9 3.73 3.77 5.43
CA LYS A 9 5.00 3.80 6.18
C LYS A 9 6.05 2.83 5.65
N CYS A 10 6.09 2.61 4.34
CA CYS A 10 7.08 1.73 3.71
C CYS A 10 8.54 2.19 3.88
N ASP A 11 8.77 3.45 4.29
CA ASP A 11 10.08 4.00 4.67
C ASP A 11 10.68 3.32 5.92
N LEU A 12 9.85 2.69 6.77
CA LEU A 12 10.29 1.97 7.97
C LEU A 12 10.63 0.50 7.66
N SER A 13 11.42 0.24 6.62
CA SER A 13 11.76 -1.13 6.17
C SER A 13 12.36 -2.02 7.28
N HIS A 14 13.18 -1.45 8.15
CA HIS A 14 13.78 -2.12 9.30
C HIS A 14 12.78 -2.50 10.43
N ARG A 15 11.55 -1.97 10.40
CA ARG A 15 10.44 -2.31 11.31
C ARG A 15 9.27 -2.93 10.56
N ARG A 16 9.52 -3.48 9.36
CA ARG A 16 8.49 -4.11 8.55
C ARG A 16 7.91 -5.31 9.31
N ALA A 17 6.59 -5.27 9.54
CA ALA A 17 5.84 -6.35 10.19
C ALA A 17 4.99 -7.15 9.20
N VAL A 18 4.70 -6.58 8.02
CA VAL A 18 3.91 -7.20 6.95
C VAL A 18 4.74 -7.11 5.67
N SER A 19 4.92 -8.23 4.98
CA SER A 19 5.62 -8.24 3.69
C SER A 19 4.77 -7.62 2.59
N TYR A 20 5.39 -7.27 1.47
CA TYR A 20 4.65 -6.77 0.31
C TYR A 20 3.68 -7.85 -0.20
N GLU A 21 4.14 -9.10 -0.25
CA GLU A 21 3.40 -10.26 -0.74
C GLU A 21 2.17 -10.56 0.12
N GLU A 22 2.27 -10.46 1.46
CA GLU A 22 1.11 -10.61 2.34
C GLU A 22 0.05 -9.55 2.06
N GLY A 23 0.45 -8.29 1.89
CA GLY A 23 -0.46 -7.19 1.57
C GLY A 23 -1.13 -7.35 0.21
N GLU A 24 -0.35 -7.74 -0.81
CA GLU A 24 -0.84 -7.99 -2.17
C GLU A 24 -1.80 -9.18 -2.20
N GLN A 25 -1.46 -10.27 -1.52
CA GLN A 25 -2.32 -11.45 -1.42
C GLN A 25 -3.64 -11.12 -0.73
N PHE A 26 -3.61 -10.42 0.40
CA PHE A 26 -4.81 -10.01 1.11
C PHE A 26 -5.72 -9.15 0.22
N ALA A 27 -5.15 -8.19 -0.52
CA ALA A 27 -5.90 -7.35 -1.43
C ALA A 27 -6.54 -8.18 -2.56
N LYS A 28 -5.78 -9.10 -3.16
CA LYS A 28 -6.28 -9.99 -4.22
C LYS A 28 -7.44 -10.86 -3.74
N GLU A 29 -7.35 -11.43 -2.54
CA GLU A 29 -8.41 -12.26 -1.94
C GLU A 29 -9.71 -11.48 -1.69
N HIS A 30 -9.61 -10.17 -1.45
CA HIS A 30 -10.76 -9.29 -1.18
C HIS A 30 -11.18 -8.45 -2.40
N GLY A 31 -10.58 -8.66 -3.57
CA GLY A 31 -10.87 -7.88 -4.78
C GLY A 31 -10.48 -6.40 -4.69
N LEU A 32 -9.44 -6.09 -3.91
CA LEU A 32 -8.88 -4.75 -3.71
C LEU A 32 -7.66 -4.53 -4.60
N VAL A 33 -7.35 -3.26 -4.88
CA VAL A 33 -6.06 -2.84 -5.42
C VAL A 33 -5.07 -2.63 -4.27
N PHE A 34 -3.79 -3.00 -4.43
CA PHE A 34 -2.77 -2.81 -3.40
C PHE A 34 -1.64 -1.90 -3.87
N MET A 35 -1.15 -1.03 -2.97
CA MET A 35 0.07 -0.26 -3.16
C MET A 35 0.71 0.06 -1.81
N GLU A 36 2.03 0.10 -1.75
CA GLU A 36 2.74 0.64 -0.59
C GLU A 36 3.06 2.12 -0.80
N ALA A 37 2.96 2.92 0.27
CA ALA A 37 3.27 4.35 0.23
C ALA A 37 3.95 4.81 1.52
N SER A 38 4.57 5.99 1.47
CA SER A 38 5.00 6.70 2.67
C SER A 38 4.54 8.14 2.61
N ALA A 39 3.57 8.47 3.46
CA ALA A 39 3.18 9.86 3.69
C ALA A 39 4.32 10.73 4.22
N LYS A 40 5.35 10.13 4.84
CA LYS A 40 6.50 10.84 5.41
C LYS A 40 7.51 11.26 4.35
N THR A 41 7.80 10.38 3.38
CA THR A 41 8.77 10.66 2.30
C THR A 41 8.09 11.11 1.01
N ALA A 42 6.77 11.20 1.00
CA ALA A 42 5.93 11.41 -0.18
C ALA A 42 6.01 10.30 -1.24
N GLN A 43 6.64 9.16 -0.92
CA GLN A 43 6.73 8.03 -1.82
C GLN A 43 5.34 7.46 -2.13
N ASN A 44 5.03 7.32 -3.43
CA ASN A 44 3.80 6.77 -3.98
C ASN A 44 2.50 7.50 -3.56
N VAL A 45 2.60 8.69 -2.95
CA VAL A 45 1.43 9.43 -2.45
C VAL A 45 0.60 9.99 -3.61
N GLU A 46 1.25 10.49 -4.66
CA GLU A 46 0.57 11.03 -5.84
C GLU A 46 -0.16 9.91 -6.60
N GLU A 47 0.50 8.79 -6.81
CA GLU A 47 -0.05 7.60 -7.45
C GLU A 47 -1.30 7.13 -6.72
N VAL A 48 -1.24 7.01 -5.39
CA VAL A 48 -2.40 6.59 -4.57
C VAL A 48 -3.56 7.59 -4.64
N MET A 49 -3.30 8.90 -4.71
CA MET A 49 -4.36 9.91 -4.86
C MET A 49 -4.98 9.94 -6.27
N VAL A 50 -4.22 9.62 -7.32
CA VAL A 50 -4.75 9.61 -8.70
C VAL A 50 -5.63 8.38 -8.94
N TYR A 51 -5.41 7.28 -8.22
CA TYR A 51 -6.25 6.07 -8.30
C TYR A 51 -7.51 6.09 -7.42
N SER A 52 -7.70 7.10 -6.56
CA SER A 52 -8.85 7.21 -5.64
C SER A 52 -10.06 7.92 -6.23
#